data_AF-A0A8S2TBD2-F1
#
_entry.id   AF-A0A8S2TBD2-F1
#
_cell.length_a   1.000
_cell.length_b   1.000
_cell.length_c   1.000
_cell.angle_alpha   90.00
_cell.angle_beta   90.00
_cell.angle_gamma   90.00
#
_symmetry.space_group_name_H-M   'P 1'
#
loop_
_entity.id
_entity.type
_entity.pdbx_description
1 polymer ?
#
loop_
_entity_poly.entity_id
_entity_poly.type
_entity_poly.pdbx_seq_one_letter_code
_entity_poly.pdbx_strand_id
1 'polypeptide(L)'
;EGHELFAHRALLSCHSNYFLELFLHDENETLTKKQMYYQIDGFEHLALKLIIQFIYRGSFLLTLETVPKLYLAAFQLRIETIFKACSNYLCE
;
A
#
# COMPACT_ATOMS: atom_id res chain seq x y z
N GLU A 1 -6.82 -6.25 13.01
CA GLU A 1 -8.22 -6.49 12.57
C GLU A 1 -8.19 -7.38 11.33
N GLY A 2 -9.08 -8.38 11.24
CA GLY A 2 -9.12 -9.30 10.09
C GLY A 2 -9.92 -8.70 8.94
N HIS A 3 -9.29 -7.81 8.18
CA HIS A 3 -9.88 -7.23 6.96
C HIS A 3 -9.16 -7.73 5.71
N GLU A 4 -9.93 -8.04 4.68
CA GLU A 4 -9.40 -8.46 3.37
C GLU A 4 -9.48 -7.31 2.36
N LEU A 5 -8.40 -7.16 1.57
CA LEU A 5 -8.32 -6.19 0.48
C LEU A 5 -7.87 -6.93 -0.78
N PHE A 6 -8.68 -6.84 -1.83
CA PHE A 6 -8.37 -7.44 -3.13
C PHE A 6 -7.62 -6.44 -4.02
N ALA A 7 -6.49 -6.87 -4.58
CA ALA A 7 -5.67 -6.05 -5.47
C ALA A 7 -4.84 -6.92 -6.44
N HIS A 8 -4.31 -6.29 -7.49
CA HIS A 8 -3.44 -6.92 -8.47
C HIS A 8 -1.97 -6.74 -8.05
N ARG A 9 -1.22 -7.85 -8.00
CA ARG A 9 0.21 -7.86 -7.67
C ARG A 9 1.00 -6.85 -8.51
N ALA A 10 0.76 -6.84 -9.82
CA ALA A 10 1.46 -5.96 -10.76
C ALA A 10 1.33 -4.47 -10.39
N LEU A 11 0.10 -3.99 -10.12
CA LEU A 11 -0.11 -2.59 -9.75
C LEU A 11 0.54 -2.24 -8.40
N LEU A 12 0.44 -3.12 -7.42
CA LEU A 12 1.09 -2.90 -6.12
C LEU A 12 2.61 -2.85 -6.26
N SER A 13 3.22 -3.78 -7.01
CA SER A 13 4.67 -3.82 -7.25
C SER A 13 5.19 -2.62 -8.02
N CYS A 14 4.46 -2.12 -9.02
CA CYS A 14 4.87 -0.94 -9.78
C CYS A 14 4.97 0.34 -8.93
N HIS A 15 4.20 0.41 -7.84
CA HIS A 15 4.13 1.58 -6.97
C HIS A 15 4.88 1.39 -5.63
N SER A 16 5.40 0.19 -5.35
CA SER A 16 6.02 -0.16 -4.08
C SER A 16 7.06 -1.26 -4.22
N ASN A 17 8.31 -0.93 -3.90
CA ASN A 17 9.38 -1.93 -3.81
C ASN A 17 9.14 -2.94 -2.68
N TYR A 18 8.40 -2.56 -1.64
CA TYR A 18 7.97 -3.49 -0.59
C TYR A 18 7.09 -4.61 -1.15
N PHE A 19 6.06 -4.26 -1.92
CA PHE A 19 5.19 -5.27 -2.52
C PHE A 19 5.91 -6.09 -3.60
N LEU A 20 6.81 -5.47 -4.38
CA LEU A 20 7.64 -6.19 -5.34
C LEU A 20 8.46 -7.28 -4.64
N GLU A 21 9.23 -6.93 -3.61
CA GLU A 21 10.05 -7.90 -2.87
C GLU A 21 9.22 -8.98 -2.18
N LEU A 22 8.09 -8.60 -1.56
CA LEU A 22 7.15 -9.53 -0.93
C LEU A 22 6.65 -10.58 -1.93
N PHE A 23 6.30 -10.15 -3.13
CA PHE A 23 5.73 -11.04 -4.14
C PHE A 23 6.78 -11.87 -4.88
N LEU A 24 8.01 -11.38 -5.02
CA LEU A 24 9.13 -12.12 -5.62
C LEU A 24 9.59 -13.27 -4.71
N HIS A 25 9.60 -13.05 -3.39
CA HIS A 25 9.97 -14.10 -2.42
C HIS A 25 9.01 -15.30 -2.42
N ASP A 26 7.79 -15.11 -2.90
CA ASP A 26 6.70 -16.10 -2.89
C ASP A 26 6.51 -16.78 -4.27
N GLU A 27 7.43 -16.56 -5.22
CA GLU A 27 7.27 -17.04 -6.61
C GLU A 27 7.36 -18.56 -6.77
N ASN A 28 7.98 -19.26 -5.80
CA ASN A 28 8.16 -20.71 -5.88
C ASN A 28 6.86 -21.51 -5.64
N GLU A 29 5.83 -20.93 -5.02
CA GLU A 29 4.53 -21.58 -4.75
C GLU A 29 3.35 -21.05 -5.59
N THR A 30 3.56 -19.99 -6.38
CA THR A 30 2.46 -19.18 -6.95
C THR A 30 1.95 -19.62 -8.31
N LEU A 31 2.70 -20.42 -9.08
CA LEU A 31 2.36 -20.75 -10.47
C LEU A 31 1.07 -21.59 -10.62
N THR A 32 0.58 -22.21 -9.54
CA THR A 32 -0.59 -23.09 -9.56
C THR A 32 -1.84 -22.50 -8.91
N LYS A 33 -1.71 -21.37 -8.18
CA LYS A 33 -2.81 -20.77 -7.42
C LYS A 33 -3.42 -19.59 -8.18
N LYS A 34 -4.74 -19.62 -8.37
CA LYS A 34 -5.50 -18.53 -9.01
C LYS A 34 -5.52 -17.24 -8.17
N GLN A 35 -5.39 -17.36 -6.86
CA GLN A 35 -5.44 -16.25 -5.92
C GLN A 35 -4.49 -16.51 -4.74
N MET A 36 -3.78 -15.46 -4.33
CA MET A 36 -2.82 -15.48 -3.22
C MET A 36 -3.31 -14.57 -2.10
N TYR A 37 -3.01 -14.95 -0.87
CA TYR A 37 -3.34 -14.21 0.33
C TYR A 37 -2.03 -13.86 1.06
N TYR A 38 -1.87 -12.57 1.39
CA TYR A 38 -0.74 -12.06 2.14
C TYR A 38 -1.26 -11.47 3.44
N GLN A 39 -0.76 -11.96 4.57
CA GLN A 39 -0.99 -11.32 5.86
C GLN A 39 0.02 -10.18 6.02
N ILE A 40 -0.49 -8.97 6.26
CA ILE A 40 0.31 -7.77 6.44
C ILE A 40 -0.11 -7.15 7.77
N ASP A 41 0.79 -7.19 8.74
CA ASP A 41 0.56 -6.68 10.09
C ASP A 41 1.17 -5.28 10.26
N GLY A 42 0.70 -4.55 11.27
CA GLY A 42 1.25 -3.23 11.64
C GLY A 42 0.64 -2.03 10.90
N PHE A 43 -0.41 -2.23 10.12
CA PHE A 43 -1.10 -1.17 9.38
C PHE A 43 -2.57 -1.03 9.79
N GLU A 44 -3.05 0.20 9.82
CA GLU A 44 -4.49 0.47 9.90
C GLU A 44 -5.17 0.10 8.58
N HIS A 45 -6.31 -0.60 8.65
CA HIS A 45 -7.07 -1.02 7.47
C HIS A 45 -7.42 0.16 6.55
N LEU A 46 -7.83 1.29 7.13
CA LEU A 46 -8.18 2.49 6.37
C LEU A 46 -6.99 3.04 5.58
N ALA A 47 -5.79 3.05 6.17
CA ALA A 47 -4.59 3.55 5.50
C ALA A 47 -4.22 2.68 4.29
N LEU A 48 -4.22 1.35 4.45
CA LEU A 48 -4.00 0.42 3.35
C LEU A 48 -5.06 0.56 2.26
N LYS A 49 -6.34 0.68 2.63
CA LYS A 49 -7.43 0.87 1.68
C LYS A 49 -7.26 2.13 0.84
N LEU A 50 -6.89 3.26 1.47
CA LEU A 50 -6.65 4.52 0.78
C LEU A 50 -5.42 4.45 -0.14
N ILE A 51 -4.35 3.80 0.29
CA ILE A 51 -3.16 3.56 -0.55
C ILE A 51 -3.51 2.74 -1.78
N ILE A 52 -4.26 1.64 -1.62
CA ILE A 52 -4.70 0.84 -2.76
C ILE A 52 -5.59 1.68 -3.67
N GLN A 53 -6.54 2.44 -3.14
CA GLN A 53 -7.37 3.33 -3.96
C GLN A 53 -6.54 4.35 -4.75
N PHE A 54 -5.50 4.93 -4.14
CA PHE A 54 -4.55 5.81 -4.83
C PHE A 54 -3.85 5.09 -5.98
N ILE A 55 -3.35 3.87 -5.77
CA ILE A 55 -2.65 3.09 -6.81
C ILE A 55 -3.54 2.90 -8.05
N TYR A 56 -4.86 2.67 -7.87
CA TYR A 56 -5.78 2.49 -8.99
C TYR A 56 -6.29 3.79 -9.60
N ARG A 57 -6.39 4.87 -8.82
CA ARG A 57 -6.99 6.14 -9.26
C ARG A 57 -5.96 7.18 -9.70
N GLY A 58 -4.73 7.08 -9.22
CA GLY A 58 -3.68 8.07 -9.37
C GLY A 58 -3.84 9.33 -8.51
N SER A 59 -4.89 9.39 -7.66
CA SER A 59 -5.19 10.55 -6.81
C SER A 59 -5.85 10.14 -5.49
N PHE A 60 -5.74 11.02 -4.49
CA PHE A 60 -6.32 10.84 -3.16
C PHE A 60 -6.58 12.20 -2.51
N LEU A 61 -7.49 12.22 -1.54
CA LEU A 61 -7.77 13.40 -0.73
C LEU A 61 -7.01 13.29 0.59
N LEU A 62 -6.14 14.26 0.86
CA LEU A 62 -5.48 14.41 2.15
C LEU A 62 -6.33 15.25 3.09
N THR A 63 -6.45 14.80 4.34
CA THR A 63 -7.07 15.54 5.43
C THR A 63 -6.18 15.46 6.67
N LEU A 64 -6.38 16.36 7.64
CA LEU A 64 -5.65 16.34 8.91
C LEU A 64 -5.81 15.02 9.69
N GLU A 65 -6.93 14.32 9.48
CA GLU A 65 -7.19 13.02 10.12
C GLU A 65 -6.46 11.87 9.41
N THR A 66 -6.40 11.88 8.08
CA THR A 66 -5.84 10.78 7.29
C THR A 66 -4.34 10.89 7.07
N VAL A 67 -3.79 12.12 7.05
CA VAL A 67 -2.39 12.36 6.70
C VAL A 67 -1.39 11.64 7.61
N PRO A 68 -1.53 11.57 8.95
CA PRO A 68 -0.51 10.92 9.79
C PRO A 68 -0.48 9.40 9.54
N LYS A 69 -1.65 8.81 9.32
CA LYS A 69 -1.83 7.37 9.08
C LYS A 69 -1.28 6.98 7.71
N LEU A 70 -1.57 7.78 6.69
CA LEU A 70 -1.04 7.60 5.34
C LEU A 70 0.47 7.80 5.28
N TYR A 71 1.00 8.79 6.00
CA TYR A 71 2.43 9.05 6.08
C TYR A 71 3.20 7.82 6.58
N LEU A 72 2.81 7.27 7.73
CA LEU A 72 3.45 6.10 8.31
C LEU A 72 3.33 4.87 7.40
N ALA A 73 2.14 4.61 6.86
CA ALA A 73 1.91 3.49 5.98
C ALA A 73 2.72 3.60 4.67
N ALA A 74 2.75 4.78 4.05
CA ALA A 74 3.51 5.02 2.83
C ALA A 74 5.02 4.89 3.04
N PHE A 75 5.53 5.33 4.19
CA PHE A 75 6.93 5.15 4.56
C PHE A 75 7.29 3.66 4.66
N GLN A 76 6.51 2.88 5.43
CA GLN A 76 6.77 1.45 5.62
C GLN A 76 6.62 0.64 4.32
N LEU A 77 5.60 0.96 3.51
CA LEU A 77 5.37 0.33 2.20
C LEU A 77 6.28 0.89 1.10
N ARG A 78 7.18 1.83 1.41
CA ARG A 78 8.12 2.44 0.45
C ARG A 78 7.42 3.01 -0.80
N ILE A 79 6.33 3.75 -0.59
CA ILE A 79 5.57 4.43 -1.65
C ILE A 79 5.92 5.93 -1.63
N GLU A 80 6.98 6.30 -2.36
CA GLU A 80 7.54 7.65 -2.31
C GLU A 80 6.55 8.77 -2.69
N THR A 81 5.66 8.50 -3.65
CA THR A 81 4.71 9.51 -4.13
C THR A 81 3.74 9.96 -3.04
N ILE A 82 3.16 9.00 -2.31
CA ILE A 82 2.27 9.27 -1.19
C ILE A 82 3.06 9.86 -0.02
N PHE A 83 4.24 9.31 0.27
CA PHE A 83 5.11 9.80 1.35
C PHE A 83 5.43 11.28 1.17
N LYS A 84 5.92 11.69 -0.01
CA LYS A 84 6.24 13.10 -0.32
C LYS A 84 5.02 14.00 -0.24
N ALA A 85 3.87 13.56 -0.75
CA ALA A 85 2.63 14.33 -0.67
C ALA A 85 2.17 14.55 0.78
N CYS A 86 2.28 13.52 1.63
CA CYS A 86 1.98 13.65 3.06
C CYS A 86 2.98 14.57 3.77
N SER A 87 4.28 14.45 3.48
CA SER A 87 5.31 15.34 4.03
C SER A 87 5.06 16.80 3.69
N ASN A 88 4.73 17.09 2.42
CA ASN A 88 4.45 18.45 1.99
C ASN A 88 3.23 19.02 2.72
N TYR A 89 2.14 18.25 2.81
CA TYR A 89 0.93 18.66 3.53
C TYR A 89 1.17 18.91 5.04
N LEU A 90 2.13 18.22 5.66
CA LEU A 90 2.48 18.40 7.08
C LEU A 90 3.46 19.56 7.33
N CYS A 91 4.16 20.03 6.30
CA CYS A 91 5.08 21.16 6.38
C CYS A 91 4.44 22.50 6.01
N GLU A 92 3.25 22.48 5.40
CA GLU A 92 2.38 23.66 5.19
C GLU A 92 1.68 24.08 6.50
#